data_AF-A0A2W6A107-F1
#
_entry.id   AF-A0A2W6A107-F1
#
_cell.length_a   1.000
_cell.length_b   1.000
_cell.length_c   1.000
_cell.angle_alpha   90.00
_cell.angle_beta   90.00
_cell.angle_gamma   90.00
#
_symmetry.space_group_name_H-M   'P 1'
#
loop_
_entity.id
_entity.type
_entity.pdbx_description
1 polymer ?
#
loop_
_entity_poly.entity_id
_entity_poly.type
_entity_poly.pdbx_seq_one_letter_code
_entity_poly.pdbx_strand_id
1 'polypeptide(L)'
;MHYLLAVAQLRSKISDTNQGEEIGPFRLIQKDWDAFRSDADFEFNFLSSDINIWRMQCHVVPLVVYRAEQRLFNKLNRTPSAVELYQEQWPQSQQATLVNDLRDALASTETLLLPAAKAFFGDDIPVVVTLILQSLHKILHQVLSILRGYPVATKGNNLRTKFWTTLGRLDSRFISKSLL
;
A
#
# COMPACT_ATOMS: atom_id res chain seq x y z
N MET A 1 -0.40 1.47 2.92
CA MET A 1 -1.18 0.41 3.60
C MET A 1 -2.21 -0.24 2.67
N HIS A 2 -3.27 0.46 2.21
CA HIS A 2 -4.33 -0.17 1.39
C HIS A 2 -3.82 -0.83 0.09
N TYR A 3 -2.88 -0.19 -0.61
CA TYR A 3 -2.26 -0.77 -1.80
C TYR A 3 -1.65 -2.17 -1.57
N LEU A 4 -1.00 -2.41 -0.43
CA LEU A 4 -0.38 -3.70 -0.13
C LEU A 4 -1.42 -4.81 0.03
N LEU A 5 -2.56 -4.50 0.67
CA LEU A 5 -3.67 -5.44 0.78
C LEU A 5 -4.25 -5.74 -0.61
N ALA A 6 -4.41 -4.72 -1.45
CA ALA A 6 -4.87 -4.91 -2.82
C ALA A 6 -3.89 -5.76 -3.66
N VAL A 7 -2.58 -5.60 -3.49
CA VAL A 7 -1.59 -6.46 -4.13
C VAL A 7 -1.75 -7.91 -3.68
N ALA A 8 -1.88 -8.17 -2.36
CA ALA A 8 -2.09 -9.51 -1.85
C ALA A 8 -3.40 -10.13 -2.36
N GLN A 9 -4.47 -9.33 -2.41
CA GLN A 9 -5.75 -9.73 -2.97
C GLN A 9 -5.66 -10.05 -4.48
N LEU A 10 -4.90 -9.24 -5.23
CA LEU A 10 -4.70 -9.45 -6.65
C LEU A 10 -3.91 -10.73 -6.92
N ARG A 11 -2.81 -10.96 -6.18
CA ARG A 11 -1.86 -12.06 -6.44
C ARG A 11 -2.31 -13.41 -5.86
N SER A 12 -2.93 -13.43 -4.69
CA SER A 12 -3.31 -14.69 -4.03
C SER A 12 -4.72 -14.74 -3.45
N LYS A 13 -5.52 -13.67 -3.61
CA LYS A 13 -6.78 -13.49 -2.86
C LYS A 13 -6.54 -13.47 -1.34
N ILE A 14 -5.41 -12.89 -0.90
CA ILE A 14 -4.96 -12.85 0.51
C ILE A 14 -4.69 -14.26 1.10
N SER A 15 -4.58 -15.29 0.25
CA SER A 15 -4.18 -16.63 0.69
C SER A 15 -2.72 -16.68 1.11
N ASP A 16 -2.42 -17.41 2.18
CA ASP A 16 -1.06 -17.76 2.61
C ASP A 16 -0.55 -19.08 1.98
N THR A 17 -1.34 -19.71 1.13
CA THR A 17 -0.95 -20.91 0.39
C THR A 17 0.05 -20.64 -0.72
N ASN A 18 0.73 -21.68 -1.19
CA ASN A 18 1.68 -21.61 -2.31
C ASN A 18 1.03 -22.01 -3.64
N GLN A 19 1.56 -21.49 -4.74
CA GLN A 19 1.21 -21.87 -6.10
C GLN A 19 2.49 -22.11 -6.90
N GLY A 20 2.92 -23.36 -6.99
CA GLY A 20 4.24 -23.68 -7.54
C GLY A 20 5.35 -23.04 -6.70
N GLU A 21 6.21 -22.25 -7.35
CA GLU A 21 7.31 -21.51 -6.71
C GLU A 21 6.87 -20.18 -6.07
N GLU A 22 5.62 -19.78 -6.26
CA GLU A 22 5.08 -18.54 -5.71
C GLU A 22 4.49 -18.74 -4.31
N ILE A 23 5.07 -18.08 -3.32
CA ILE A 23 4.86 -18.36 -1.90
C ILE A 23 4.04 -17.24 -1.24
N GLY A 24 2.98 -17.65 -0.52
CA GLY A 24 2.21 -16.80 0.38
C GLY A 24 1.40 -15.68 -0.30
N PRO A 25 0.98 -14.66 0.48
CA PRO A 25 0.02 -13.65 0.04
C PRO A 25 0.50 -12.79 -1.12
N PHE A 26 1.81 -12.62 -1.24
CA PHE A 26 2.39 -11.78 -2.28
C PHE A 26 2.94 -12.59 -3.45
N ARG A 27 2.75 -13.92 -3.47
CA ARG A 27 3.27 -14.80 -4.53
C ARG A 27 4.75 -14.49 -4.83
N LEU A 28 5.55 -14.41 -3.77
CA LEU A 28 6.99 -14.16 -3.90
C LEU A 28 7.69 -15.42 -4.36
N ILE A 29 8.69 -15.27 -5.20
CA ILE A 29 9.63 -16.34 -5.52
C ILE A 29 10.91 -16.17 -4.69
N GLN A 30 11.64 -17.26 -4.48
CA GLN A 30 12.86 -17.29 -3.67
C GLN A 30 13.89 -16.24 -4.12
N LYS A 31 14.05 -16.07 -5.43
CA LYS A 31 14.96 -15.08 -6.03
C LYS A 31 14.67 -13.64 -5.57
N ASP A 32 13.40 -13.26 -5.55
CA ASP A 32 13.01 -11.90 -5.16
C ASP A 32 13.13 -11.73 -3.65
N TRP A 33 12.78 -12.75 -2.87
CA TRP A 33 12.97 -12.75 -1.43
C TRP A 33 14.44 -12.55 -1.05
N ASP A 34 15.36 -13.34 -1.61
CA ASP A 34 16.77 -13.25 -1.27
C ASP A 34 17.39 -11.89 -1.62
N ALA A 35 16.83 -11.16 -2.59
CA ALA A 35 17.26 -9.81 -2.94
C ALA A 35 16.82 -8.74 -1.92
N PHE A 36 15.76 -8.99 -1.14
CA PHE A 36 15.14 -7.98 -0.27
C PHE A 36 14.93 -8.43 1.18
N ARG A 37 15.33 -9.66 1.56
CA ARG A 37 15.14 -10.24 2.91
C ARG A 37 16.01 -9.60 3.99
N SER A 38 16.94 -8.74 3.62
CA SER A 38 17.73 -7.96 4.57
C SER A 38 17.80 -6.51 4.14
N ASP A 39 17.73 -5.63 5.13
CA ASP A 39 17.89 -4.21 4.94
C ASP A 39 18.40 -3.54 6.21
N ALA A 40 19.51 -2.80 6.09
CA ALA A 40 20.14 -2.13 7.22
C ALA A 40 19.36 -0.87 7.65
N ASP A 41 18.76 -0.15 6.70
CA ASP A 41 18.04 1.10 6.98
C ASP A 41 16.71 0.84 7.70
N PHE A 42 16.15 -0.36 7.52
CA PHE A 42 14.91 -0.82 8.16
C PHE A 42 15.15 -1.90 9.23
N GLU A 43 16.41 -2.12 9.64
CA GLU A 43 16.83 -2.98 10.76
C GLU A 43 16.28 -4.42 10.75
N PHE A 44 16.22 -5.06 9.57
CA PHE A 44 15.83 -6.47 9.49
C PHE A 44 16.82 -7.31 8.67
N ASN A 45 16.94 -8.57 9.07
CA ASN A 45 17.79 -9.55 8.40
C ASN A 45 17.18 -10.96 8.56
N PHE A 46 16.24 -11.29 7.67
CA PHE A 46 15.55 -12.58 7.70
C PHE A 46 16.36 -13.68 7.01
N LEU A 47 16.13 -14.93 7.41
CA LEU A 47 16.71 -16.10 6.77
C LEU A 47 16.07 -16.34 5.40
N SER A 48 16.78 -17.07 4.53
CA SER A 48 16.26 -17.46 3.22
C SER A 48 14.98 -18.32 3.34
N SER A 49 14.89 -19.16 4.37
CA SER A 49 13.72 -20.00 4.67
C SER A 49 12.50 -19.24 5.18
N ASP A 50 12.68 -18.03 5.71
CA ASP A 50 11.61 -17.22 6.32
C ASP A 50 10.60 -16.71 5.29
N ILE A 51 10.87 -16.88 3.99
CA ILE A 51 9.90 -16.65 2.91
C ILE A 51 8.57 -17.39 3.15
N ASN A 52 8.59 -18.54 3.83
CA ASN A 52 7.40 -19.33 4.14
C ASN A 52 6.57 -18.75 5.30
N ILE A 53 7.09 -17.73 6.00
CA ILE A 53 6.39 -17.06 7.08
C ILE A 53 5.76 -15.80 6.50
N TRP A 54 4.46 -15.85 6.19
CA TRP A 54 3.75 -14.73 5.54
C TRP A 54 3.90 -13.39 6.29
N ARG A 55 4.05 -13.43 7.62
CA ARG A 55 4.29 -12.23 8.44
C ARG A 55 5.61 -11.54 8.11
N MET A 56 6.65 -12.29 7.76
CA MET A 56 7.94 -11.72 7.34
C MET A 56 7.85 -11.13 5.93
N GLN A 57 7.03 -11.72 5.04
CA GLN A 57 6.71 -11.10 3.75
C GLN A 57 6.06 -9.72 3.92
N CYS A 58 5.23 -9.53 4.96
CA CYS A 58 4.64 -8.23 5.28
C CYS A 58 5.66 -7.15 5.72
N HIS A 59 6.91 -7.51 5.99
CA HIS A 59 7.99 -6.56 6.28
C HIS A 59 8.78 -6.24 5.01
N VAL A 60 9.07 -7.26 4.21
CA VAL A 60 9.89 -7.14 2.98
C VAL A 60 9.13 -6.46 1.85
N VAL A 61 7.86 -6.81 1.61
CA VAL A 61 7.10 -6.28 0.47
C VAL A 61 6.89 -4.76 0.56
N PRO A 62 6.55 -4.15 1.71
CA PRO A 62 6.53 -2.70 1.84
C PRO A 62 7.85 -2.02 1.42
N LEU A 63 9.00 -2.59 1.77
CA LEU A 63 10.30 -2.07 1.34
C LEU A 63 10.45 -2.11 -0.18
N VAL A 64 10.08 -3.24 -0.81
CA VAL A 64 10.08 -3.39 -2.27
C VAL A 64 9.20 -2.32 -2.93
N VAL A 65 8.01 -2.08 -2.38
CA VAL A 65 7.06 -1.07 -2.86
C VAL A 65 7.64 0.34 -2.72
N TYR A 66 8.19 0.67 -1.56
CA TYR A 66 8.81 1.96 -1.30
C TYR A 66 9.95 2.24 -2.28
N ARG A 67 10.84 1.25 -2.49
CA ARG A 67 11.95 1.38 -3.45
C ARG A 67 11.47 1.55 -4.89
N ALA A 68 10.41 0.83 -5.29
CA ALA A 68 9.79 0.99 -6.61
C ALA A 68 9.15 2.38 -6.79
N GLU A 69 8.46 2.87 -5.76
CA GLU A 69 7.87 4.21 -5.76
C GLU A 69 8.94 5.30 -5.90
N GLN A 70 10.05 5.21 -5.15
CA GLN A 70 11.17 6.15 -5.25
C GLN A 70 11.77 6.16 -6.66
N ARG A 71 12.00 4.99 -7.25
CA ARG A 71 12.53 4.89 -8.63
C ARG A 71 11.58 5.54 -9.65
N LEU A 72 10.29 5.23 -9.57
CA LEU A 72 9.30 5.81 -10.49
C LEU A 72 9.12 7.30 -10.27
N PHE A 73 9.09 7.77 -9.03
CA PHE A 73 8.99 9.19 -8.73
C PHE A 73 10.14 9.98 -9.36
N ASN A 74 11.37 9.49 -9.20
CA ASN A 74 12.56 10.09 -9.79
C ASN A 74 12.53 10.06 -11.32
N LYS A 75 11.96 9.01 -11.92
CA LYS A 75 11.85 8.87 -13.38
C LYS A 75 10.74 9.75 -13.99
N LEU A 76 9.58 9.82 -13.34
CA LEU A 76 8.38 10.47 -13.86
C LEU A 76 8.26 11.93 -13.43
N ASN A 77 9.02 12.34 -12.40
CA ASN A 77 8.89 13.63 -11.73
C ASN A 77 7.45 13.93 -11.25
N ARG A 78 6.73 12.87 -10.86
CA ARG A 78 5.38 12.91 -10.29
C ARG A 78 5.13 11.63 -9.49
N THR A 79 4.09 11.65 -8.65
CA THR A 79 3.61 10.45 -7.97
C THR A 79 3.15 9.40 -9.01
N PRO A 80 3.65 8.15 -8.92
CA PRO A 80 3.19 7.07 -9.78
C PRO A 80 1.75 6.67 -9.43
N SER A 81 0.99 6.23 -10.43
CA SER A 81 -0.29 5.57 -10.19
C SER A 81 -0.08 4.17 -9.61
N ALA A 82 -1.11 3.60 -8.96
CA ALA A 82 -1.03 2.24 -8.42
C ALA A 82 -0.74 1.19 -9.51
N VAL A 83 -1.20 1.42 -10.74
CA VAL A 83 -0.92 0.55 -11.88
C VAL A 83 0.55 0.64 -12.29
N GLU A 84 1.10 1.85 -12.43
CA GLU A 84 2.51 2.05 -12.75
C GLU A 84 3.42 1.44 -11.68
N LEU A 85 3.05 1.64 -10.41
CA LEU A 85 3.77 1.06 -9.27
C LEU A 85 3.74 -0.47 -9.32
N TYR A 86 2.58 -1.07 -9.58
CA TYR A 86 2.47 -2.53 -9.72
C TYR A 86 3.34 -3.07 -10.87
N GLN A 87 3.33 -2.38 -12.02
CA GLN A 87 4.12 -2.78 -13.19
C GLN A 87 5.63 -2.68 -12.95
N GLU A 88 6.09 -1.67 -12.21
CA GLU A 88 7.50 -1.54 -11.83
C GLU A 88 7.95 -2.67 -10.89
N GLN A 89 7.06 -3.13 -10.01
CA GLN A 89 7.36 -4.20 -9.05
C GLN A 89 7.33 -5.59 -9.70
N TRP A 90 6.35 -5.83 -10.57
CA TRP A 90 6.13 -7.11 -11.23
C TRP A 90 6.05 -6.95 -12.76
N PRO A 91 7.17 -6.62 -13.43
CA PRO A 91 7.18 -6.35 -14.87
C PRO A 91 6.77 -7.57 -15.71
N GLN A 92 6.93 -8.79 -15.17
CA GLN A 92 6.53 -10.04 -15.82
C GLN A 92 5.04 -10.38 -15.60
N SER A 93 4.34 -9.72 -14.68
CA SER A 93 2.93 -9.98 -14.37
C SER A 93 1.97 -9.03 -15.10
N GLN A 94 2.36 -8.55 -16.29
CA GLN A 94 1.51 -7.67 -17.10
C GLN A 94 0.37 -8.46 -17.74
N GLN A 95 -0.86 -8.02 -17.50
CA GLN A 95 -2.06 -8.63 -18.04
C GLN A 95 -2.97 -7.53 -18.60
N ALA A 96 -3.71 -7.82 -19.66
CA ALA A 96 -4.62 -6.86 -20.30
C ALA A 96 -5.69 -6.32 -19.32
N THR A 97 -6.05 -7.10 -18.30
CA THR A 97 -7.07 -6.79 -17.29
C THR A 97 -6.52 -6.09 -16.05
N LEU A 98 -5.20 -5.87 -15.94
CA LEU A 98 -4.54 -5.40 -14.71
C LEU A 98 -5.21 -4.17 -14.09
N VAL A 99 -5.59 -3.19 -14.91
CA VAL A 99 -6.24 -1.96 -14.41
C VAL A 99 -7.57 -2.25 -13.73
N ASN A 100 -8.36 -3.17 -14.28
CA ASN A 100 -9.64 -3.57 -13.69
C ASN A 100 -9.41 -4.46 -12.47
N ASP A 101 -8.51 -5.44 -12.57
CA ASP A 101 -8.26 -6.38 -11.47
C ASP A 101 -7.69 -5.68 -10.23
N LEU A 102 -6.79 -4.71 -10.41
CA LEU A 102 -6.25 -3.91 -9.32
C LEU A 102 -7.31 -2.99 -8.70
N ARG A 103 -8.21 -2.44 -9.52
CA ARG A 103 -9.35 -1.64 -9.02
C ARG A 103 -10.28 -2.51 -8.18
N ASP A 104 -10.59 -3.71 -8.63
CA ASP A 104 -11.45 -4.64 -7.92
C ASP A 104 -10.78 -5.16 -6.64
N ALA A 105 -9.46 -5.36 -6.65
CA ALA A 105 -8.69 -5.69 -5.47
C ALA A 105 -8.71 -4.55 -4.43
N LEU A 106 -8.56 -3.30 -4.86
CA LEU A 106 -8.71 -2.13 -3.98
C LEU A 106 -10.13 -2.01 -3.42
N ALA A 107 -11.15 -2.22 -4.24
CA ALA A 107 -12.54 -2.17 -3.77
C ALA A 107 -12.86 -3.29 -2.77
N SER A 108 -12.42 -4.52 -3.05
CA SER A 108 -12.71 -5.68 -2.19
C SER A 108 -11.96 -5.68 -0.87
N THR A 109 -10.81 -4.98 -0.78
CA THR A 109 -10.02 -4.89 0.45
C THR A 109 -10.33 -3.67 1.30
N GLU A 110 -11.14 -2.74 0.79
CA GLU A 110 -11.54 -1.53 1.52
C GLU A 110 -12.24 -1.86 2.85
N THR A 111 -13.14 -2.84 2.83
CA THR A 111 -13.92 -3.25 4.01
C THR A 111 -13.05 -3.90 5.09
N LEU A 112 -11.83 -4.32 4.77
CA LEU A 112 -10.89 -4.94 5.71
C LEU A 112 -10.11 -3.91 6.52
N LEU A 113 -10.02 -2.66 6.04
CA LEU A 113 -9.17 -1.63 6.66
C LEU A 113 -9.66 -1.19 8.04
N LEU A 114 -10.97 -0.93 8.17
CA LEU A 114 -11.54 -0.44 9.42
C LEU A 114 -11.52 -1.50 10.54
N PRO A 115 -11.93 -2.76 10.30
CA PRO A 115 -11.78 -3.83 11.29
C PRO A 115 -10.31 -4.05 11.71
N ALA A 116 -9.37 -4.02 10.76
CA ALA A 116 -7.95 -4.16 11.08
C ALA A 116 -7.43 -3.00 11.93
N ALA A 117 -7.83 -1.76 11.61
CA ALA A 117 -7.48 -0.58 12.41
C ALA A 117 -8.03 -0.68 13.84
N LYS A 118 -9.28 -1.10 14.01
CA LYS A 118 -9.89 -1.34 15.34
C LYS A 118 -9.17 -2.44 16.12
N ALA A 119 -8.84 -3.55 15.47
CA ALA A 119 -8.13 -4.63 16.13
C ALA A 119 -6.74 -4.21 16.63
N PHE A 120 -6.07 -3.29 15.91
CA PHE A 120 -4.74 -2.84 16.28
C PHE A 120 -4.75 -1.69 17.30
N PHE A 121 -5.62 -0.70 17.13
CA PHE A 121 -5.67 0.50 17.98
C PHE A 121 -6.73 0.44 19.10
N GLY A 122 -7.58 -0.59 19.13
CA GLY A 122 -8.76 -0.63 20.00
C GLY A 122 -9.90 0.27 19.49
N ASP A 123 -10.88 0.55 20.36
CA ASP A 123 -11.98 1.49 20.06
C ASP A 123 -11.51 2.95 19.99
N ASP A 124 -10.34 3.25 20.58
CA ASP A 124 -9.65 4.53 20.46
C ASP A 124 -8.89 4.63 19.14
N ILE A 125 -9.60 4.42 18.01
CA ILE A 125 -9.03 4.73 16.69
C ILE A 125 -8.68 6.22 16.70
N PRO A 126 -7.40 6.59 16.54
CA PRO A 126 -7.01 7.99 16.51
C PRO A 126 -7.83 8.69 15.42
N VAL A 127 -8.42 9.86 15.72
CA VAL A 127 -9.24 10.65 14.79
C VAL A 127 -8.57 10.82 13.41
N VAL A 128 -7.24 10.83 13.38
CA VAL A 128 -6.41 10.83 12.16
C VAL A 128 -6.62 9.59 11.28
N VAL A 129 -6.71 8.38 11.84
CA VAL A 129 -6.96 7.14 11.09
C VAL A 129 -8.37 7.13 10.52
N THR A 130 -9.36 7.60 11.29
CA THR A 130 -10.75 7.76 10.82
C THR A 130 -10.84 8.77 9.68
N LEU A 131 -10.13 9.90 9.77
CA LEU A 131 -10.06 10.92 8.71
C LEU A 131 -9.33 10.42 7.46
N ILE A 132 -8.27 9.61 7.60
CA ILE A 132 -7.57 8.99 6.48
C ILE A 132 -8.48 7.97 5.78
N LEU A 133 -9.18 7.13 6.53
CA LEU A 133 -10.13 6.16 5.96
C LEU A 133 -11.30 6.85 5.25
N GLN A 134 -11.88 7.90 5.84
CA GLN A 134 -12.94 8.70 5.21
C GLN A 134 -12.45 9.46 3.97
N SER A 135 -11.20 9.94 3.98
CA SER A 135 -10.59 10.62 2.83
C SER A 135 -10.29 9.63 1.70
N LEU A 136 -9.82 8.42 2.02
CA LEU A 136 -9.62 7.35 1.04
C LEU A 136 -10.94 6.88 0.43
N HIS A 137 -12.01 6.77 1.22
CA HIS A 137 -13.35 6.43 0.73
C HIS A 137 -13.89 7.51 -0.23
N LYS A 138 -13.67 8.79 0.08
CA LYS A 138 -14.02 9.91 -0.82
C LYS A 138 -13.20 9.92 -2.10
N ILE A 139 -11.89 9.66 -2.02
CA ILE A 139 -11.02 9.59 -3.19
C ILE A 139 -11.41 8.40 -4.07
N LEU A 140 -11.73 7.25 -3.48
CA LEU A 140 -12.20 6.07 -4.22
C LEU A 140 -13.52 6.37 -4.92
N HIS A 141 -14.49 7.00 -4.25
CA HIS A 141 -15.73 7.46 -4.87
C HIS A 141 -15.51 8.48 -6.01
N GLN A 142 -14.55 9.38 -5.85
CA GLN A 142 -14.24 10.41 -6.85
C GLN A 142 -13.54 9.80 -8.08
N VAL A 143 -12.64 8.83 -7.86
CA VAL A 143 -12.00 8.04 -8.92
C VAL A 143 -13.05 7.16 -9.63
N LEU A 144 -13.97 6.52 -8.90
CA LEU A 144 -15.07 5.75 -9.48
C LEU A 144 -16.07 6.62 -10.27
N SER A 145 -16.30 7.87 -9.85
CA SER A 145 -17.14 8.84 -10.57
C SER A 145 -16.48 9.30 -11.87
N ILE A 146 -15.17 9.53 -11.88
CA ILE A 146 -14.39 9.88 -13.08
C ILE A 146 -14.41 8.72 -14.07
N LEU A 147 -14.32 7.48 -13.59
CA LEU A 147 -14.40 6.27 -14.41
C LEU A 147 -15.81 5.97 -14.95
N ARG A 148 -16.87 6.52 -14.35
CA ARG A 148 -18.28 6.35 -14.78
C ARG A 148 -18.83 7.50 -15.63
N GLY A 149 -18.02 8.49 -16.01
CA GLY A 149 -18.41 9.55 -16.93
C GLY A 149 -19.46 10.55 -16.41
N TYR A 150 -19.67 10.65 -15.09
CA TYR A 150 -20.54 11.67 -14.52
C TYR A 150 -19.77 12.97 -14.20
N PRO A 151 -20.27 14.15 -14.57
CA PRO A 151 -19.58 15.41 -14.30
C PRO A 151 -19.69 15.78 -12.82
N VAL A 152 -18.57 15.79 -12.10
CA VAL A 152 -18.49 16.35 -10.74
C VAL A 152 -18.17 17.83 -10.84
N ALA A 153 -19.10 18.66 -10.36
CA ALA A 153 -18.96 20.10 -10.27
C ALA A 153 -17.70 20.48 -9.45
N THR A 154 -16.79 21.20 -10.09
CA THR A 154 -15.57 21.74 -9.49
C THR A 154 -15.90 22.99 -8.68
N LYS A 155 -15.72 22.93 -7.35
CA LYS A 155 -15.48 24.13 -6.54
C LYS A 155 -14.44 23.85 -5.45
N GLY A 156 -13.26 24.44 -5.65
CA GLY A 156 -12.54 25.14 -4.59
C GLY A 156 -11.55 24.35 -3.74
N ASN A 157 -10.28 24.39 -4.19
CA ASN A 157 -9.04 24.28 -3.42
C ASN A 157 -9.13 24.60 -1.91
N ASN A 158 -8.73 23.66 -1.04
CA ASN A 158 -7.91 23.92 0.17
C ASN A 158 -7.64 22.68 1.06
N LEU A 159 -8.14 21.48 0.72
CA LEU A 159 -7.95 20.29 1.55
C LEU A 159 -6.52 19.72 1.48
N ARG A 160 -5.86 19.83 0.31
CA ARG A 160 -4.54 19.24 0.08
C ARG A 160 -3.44 19.97 0.86
N THR A 161 -3.49 21.30 0.93
CA THR A 161 -2.52 22.09 1.69
C THR A 161 -2.66 21.85 3.19
N LYS A 162 -3.90 21.84 3.72
CA LYS A 162 -4.17 21.50 5.13
C LYS A 162 -3.71 20.10 5.51
N PHE A 163 -3.82 19.12 4.61
CA PHE A 163 -3.37 17.75 4.85
C PHE A 163 -1.85 17.67 5.08
N TRP A 164 -1.05 18.31 4.21
CA TRP A 164 0.41 18.32 4.35
C TRP A 164 0.90 19.15 5.54
N THR A 165 0.24 20.27 5.88
CA THR A 165 0.61 21.05 7.08
C THR A 165 0.28 20.30 8.38
N THR A 166 -0.73 19.43 8.37
CA THR A 166 -1.12 18.65 9.54
C THR A 166 -0.20 17.43 9.72
N LEU A 167 0.21 16.77 8.63
CA LEU A 167 1.21 15.69 8.69
C LEU A 167 2.60 16.20 9.12
N GLY A 168 3.09 17.33 8.58
CA GLY A 168 4.39 17.89 8.98
C GLY A 168 4.43 18.38 10.45
N ARG A 169 3.28 18.72 11.03
CA ARG A 169 3.14 19.06 12.47
C ARG A 169 3.02 17.85 13.39
N LEU A 170 2.70 16.68 12.86
CA LEU A 170 2.70 15.40 13.60
C LEU A 170 4.12 14.84 13.69
N ASP A 171 4.90 14.97 12.62
CA ASP A 171 6.30 14.51 12.55
C ASP A 171 7.20 15.23 13.56
N SER A 172 7.10 16.56 13.63
CA SER A 172 7.88 17.39 14.58
C SER A 172 7.51 17.21 16.06
N ARG A 173 6.31 16.70 16.38
CA ARG A 173 5.90 16.43 17.77
C ARG A 173 6.16 15.00 18.24
N PHE A 174 6.34 14.06 17.31
CA PHE A 174 6.72 12.68 17.65
C PHE A 174 8.23 12.56 17.90
N ILE A 175 9.07 13.27 17.15
CA ILE A 175 10.54 13.24 17.37
C ILE A 175 10.92 13.90 18.72
N SER A 176 10.16 14.89 19.20
CA SER A 176 10.44 15.57 20.48
C SER A 176 10.04 14.80 21.74
N LYS A 177 9.26 13.71 21.63
CA LYS A 177 8.77 12.95 22.80
C LYS A 177 9.43 11.57 23.00
N SER A 178 10.33 11.18 22.11
CA SER A 178 11.09 9.92 22.22
C SER A 178 12.54 10.11 22.66
N LEU A 179 12.88 11.29 23.21
CA LEU A 179 14.21 11.62 23.72
C LEU A 179 14.22 12.21 25.15
N LEU A 180 13.19 11.94 25.95
CA LEU A 180 13.20 12.14 27.41
C LEU A 180 12.54 10.95 28.12
#